data_AF-A0A949DSF7-F1
#
_entry.id   AF-A0A949DSF7-F1
#
_cell.length_a   1.000
_cell.length_b   1.000
_cell.length_c   1.000
_cell.angle_alpha   90.00
_cell.angle_beta   90.00
_cell.angle_gamma   90.00
#
_symmetry.space_group_name_H-M   'P 1'
#
loop_
_entity.id
_entity.type
_entity.pdbx_description
1 polymer ?
#
loop_
_entity_poly.entity_id
_entity_poly.type
_entity_poly.pdbx_seq_one_letter_code
_entity_poly.pdbx_strand_id
1 'polypeptide(L)'
;MKKINLEYLFLAVILIFAFFLRVYGLGTPVFWIDESISTLASINILEKGLPILDSGLFYDRALIFHYLQAFLLLFGQTEFLARFISVIFGLLTILLAYFIGKEYSLSGGIISALFMSVFYLEVFFSKQARFYQLFQMLFFLSIYLLYKSKDNPKYLYLSLISFFITINTHLAGLVLAPFFIVHIFIYNKDWKKYLSALPLVSLLYKFLPTKELSSNSAVSTMNYFRQYAEHTSNMVYLLILFIPGLIWAFIKKKRLTSLIILPSIILLIGVFTLKTFALRYAYFFVFPLVLYSS
;
A
#
# COMPACT_ATOMS: atom_id res chain seq x y z
N MET A 1 19.72 -34.04 -9.33
CA MET A 1 19.65 -32.86 -8.45
C MET A 1 18.94 -31.74 -9.21
N LYS A 2 17.76 -31.27 -8.75
CA LYS A 2 17.11 -30.10 -9.36
C LYS A 2 18.05 -28.90 -9.18
N LYS A 3 18.51 -28.27 -10.26
CA LYS A 3 19.25 -27.01 -10.19
C LYS A 3 18.39 -26.02 -9.42
N ILE A 4 18.83 -25.62 -8.23
CA ILE A 4 18.20 -24.53 -7.50
C ILE A 4 18.32 -23.30 -8.40
N ASN A 5 17.18 -22.71 -8.75
CA ASN A 5 17.20 -21.47 -9.51
C ASN A 5 17.75 -20.38 -8.59
N LEU A 6 18.96 -19.90 -8.90
CA LEU A 6 19.69 -18.87 -8.14
C LEU A 6 18.82 -17.66 -7.81
N GLU A 7 17.91 -17.30 -8.70
CA GLU A 7 16.96 -16.20 -8.48
C GLU A 7 16.05 -16.42 -7.26
N TYR A 8 15.45 -17.62 -7.13
CA TYR A 8 14.60 -17.93 -5.99
C TYR A 8 15.40 -18.04 -4.70
N LEU A 9 16.67 -18.47 -4.77
CA LEU A 9 17.56 -18.46 -3.62
C LEU A 9 17.85 -17.02 -3.15
N PHE A 10 18.18 -16.11 -4.07
CA PHE A 10 18.38 -14.69 -3.74
C PHE A 10 17.12 -14.06 -3.15
N LEU A 11 15.95 -14.31 -3.75
CA LEU A 11 14.69 -13.80 -3.22
C LEU A 11 14.42 -14.34 -1.80
N ALA A 12 14.68 -15.63 -1.55
CA ALA A 12 14.52 -16.22 -0.22
C ALA A 12 15.45 -15.56 0.81
N VAL A 13 16.71 -15.33 0.47
CA VAL A 13 17.68 -14.61 1.33
C VAL A 13 17.19 -13.19 1.64
N ILE A 14 16.71 -12.46 0.63
CA ILE A 14 16.15 -11.11 0.81
C ILE A 14 14.94 -11.14 1.75
N LEU A 15 14.02 -12.09 1.58
CA LEU A 15 12.83 -12.19 2.44
C LEU A 15 13.17 -12.57 3.88
N ILE A 16 14.14 -13.46 4.09
CA ILE A 16 14.63 -13.81 5.43
C ILE A 16 15.26 -12.59 6.11
N PHE A 17 16.11 -11.86 5.39
CA PHE A 17 16.71 -10.63 5.92
C PHE A 17 15.66 -9.55 6.20
N ALA A 18 14.69 -9.36 5.29
CA ALA A 18 13.58 -8.44 5.46
C ALA A 18 12.72 -8.77 6.68
N PHE A 19 12.48 -10.06 6.92
CA PHE A 19 11.75 -10.56 8.08
C PHE A 19 12.51 -10.26 9.36
N PHE A 20 13.82 -10.55 9.40
CA PHE A 20 14.67 -10.23 10.54
C PHE A 20 14.59 -8.74 10.93
N LEU A 21 14.76 -7.83 9.95
CA LEU A 21 14.68 -6.38 10.20
C LEU A 21 13.34 -5.93 10.81
N ARG A 22 12.26 -6.61 10.43
CA ARG A 22 10.90 -6.29 10.88
C ARG A 22 10.57 -6.91 12.24
N VAL A 23 11.04 -8.12 12.52
CA VAL A 23 10.74 -8.83 13.78
C VAL A 23 11.67 -8.44 14.91
N TYR A 24 12.90 -8.03 14.60
CA TYR A 24 13.87 -7.61 15.62
C TYR A 24 13.33 -6.46 16.48
N GLY A 25 13.14 -6.70 17.77
CA GLY A 25 12.56 -5.72 18.71
C GLY A 25 11.13 -5.30 18.38
N LEU A 26 10.31 -6.16 17.75
CA LEU A 26 8.94 -5.80 17.34
C LEU A 26 8.01 -5.49 18.53
N GLY A 27 8.17 -6.19 19.65
CA GLY A 27 7.36 -6.00 20.86
C GLY A 27 8.00 -5.12 21.94
N THR A 28 9.08 -4.40 21.63
CA THR A 28 9.78 -3.57 22.64
C THR A 28 9.26 -2.14 22.75
N PRO A 29 8.86 -1.43 21.67
CA PRO A 29 8.33 -0.07 21.79
C PRO A 29 6.88 -0.09 22.24
N VAL A 30 6.50 0.76 23.19
CA VAL A 30 5.09 0.92 23.58
C VAL A 30 4.21 1.31 22.39
N PHE A 31 2.94 0.90 22.43
CA PHE A 31 1.98 1.30 21.39
C PHE A 31 1.86 2.82 21.24
N TRP A 32 1.77 3.22 19.98
CA TRP A 32 1.23 4.52 19.60
C TRP A 32 -0.29 4.51 19.82
N ILE A 33 -0.89 5.68 20.02
CA ILE A 33 -2.34 5.78 20.30
C ILE A 33 -3.21 5.11 19.23
N ASP A 34 -2.80 5.18 17.97
CA ASP A 34 -3.52 4.57 16.85
C ASP A 34 -3.31 3.05 16.77
N GLU A 35 -2.16 2.53 17.21
CA GLU A 35 -1.93 1.10 17.40
C GLU A 35 -2.85 0.54 18.49
N SER A 36 -3.00 1.26 19.60
CA SER A 36 -3.91 0.88 20.69
C SER A 36 -5.36 0.82 20.21
N ILE A 37 -5.83 1.82 19.46
CA ILE A 37 -7.19 1.82 18.89
C ILE A 37 -7.40 0.64 17.93
N SER A 38 -6.43 0.38 17.06
CA SER A 38 -6.48 -0.77 16.13
C SER A 38 -6.52 -2.11 16.85
N THR A 39 -5.69 -2.25 17.88
CA THR A 39 -5.60 -3.49 18.67
C THR A 39 -6.87 -3.68 19.50
N LEU A 40 -7.43 -2.61 20.07
CA LEU A 40 -8.70 -2.64 20.79
C LEU A 40 -9.87 -3.04 19.88
N ALA A 41 -9.92 -2.55 18.64
CA ALA A 41 -10.91 -3.00 17.66
C ALA A 41 -10.82 -4.51 17.41
N SER A 42 -9.60 -5.04 17.32
CA SER A 42 -9.34 -6.48 17.12
C SER A 42 -9.64 -7.32 18.36
N ILE A 43 -9.39 -6.82 19.57
CA ILE A 43 -9.80 -7.48 20.82
C ILE A 43 -11.33 -7.54 20.91
N ASN A 44 -12.02 -6.44 20.57
CA ASN A 44 -13.49 -6.42 20.54
C ASN A 44 -14.07 -7.41 19.51
N ILE A 45 -13.37 -7.67 18.39
CA ILE A 45 -13.77 -8.76 17.48
C ILE A 45 -13.73 -10.12 18.18
N LEU A 46 -12.71 -10.39 19.01
CA LEU A 46 -12.63 -11.64 19.76
C LEU A 46 -13.74 -11.77 20.82
N GLU A 47 -14.05 -10.67 21.52
CA GLU A 47 -15.02 -10.66 22.61
C GLU A 47 -16.47 -10.62 22.13
N LYS A 48 -16.75 -9.79 21.12
CA LYS A 48 -18.10 -9.40 20.68
C LYS A 48 -18.41 -9.86 19.24
N GLY A 49 -17.45 -10.43 18.53
CA GLY A 49 -17.57 -10.79 17.11
C GLY A 49 -17.48 -9.62 16.13
N LEU A 50 -17.49 -8.37 16.62
CA LEU A 50 -17.49 -7.15 15.81
C LEU A 50 -16.56 -6.09 16.44
N PRO A 51 -15.92 -5.23 15.65
CA PRO A 51 -15.04 -4.16 16.14
C PRO A 51 -15.85 -2.97 16.68
N ILE A 52 -16.63 -3.19 17.73
CA ILE A 52 -17.42 -2.14 18.40
C ILE A 52 -16.61 -1.65 19.61
N LEU A 53 -16.17 -0.39 19.54
CA LEU A 53 -15.46 0.26 20.63
C LEU A 53 -16.40 0.54 21.81
N ASP A 54 -15.84 0.79 23.00
CA ASP A 54 -16.62 1.04 24.22
C ASP A 54 -17.51 2.30 24.14
N SER A 55 -17.19 3.21 23.22
CA SER A 55 -18.05 4.35 22.89
C SER A 55 -19.33 3.97 22.12
N GLY A 56 -19.51 2.70 21.74
CA GLY A 56 -20.55 2.24 20.82
C GLY A 56 -20.21 2.48 19.35
N LEU A 57 -19.08 3.10 19.04
CA LEU A 57 -18.65 3.35 17.66
C LEU A 57 -18.23 2.03 16.99
N PHE A 58 -18.87 1.72 15.86
CA PHE A 58 -18.44 0.64 14.98
C PHE A 58 -17.19 1.06 14.18
N TYR A 59 -16.06 0.41 14.42
CA TYR A 59 -14.81 0.67 13.72
C TYR A 59 -14.76 -0.07 12.38
N ASP A 60 -15.38 0.52 11.36
CA ASP A 60 -15.58 -0.07 10.03
C ASP A 60 -14.35 -0.01 9.09
N ARG A 61 -13.26 0.57 9.56
CA ARG A 61 -12.03 0.77 8.79
C ARG A 61 -11.19 -0.50 8.80
N ALA A 62 -10.68 -0.88 7.62
CA ALA A 62 -9.70 -1.96 7.47
C ALA A 62 -10.12 -3.28 8.12
N LEU A 63 -11.39 -3.69 7.96
CA LEU A 63 -11.95 -4.85 8.64
C LEU A 63 -11.09 -6.11 8.46
N ILE A 64 -10.63 -6.38 7.24
CA ILE A 64 -9.76 -7.53 6.96
C ILE A 64 -8.49 -7.51 7.80
N PHE A 65 -7.88 -6.34 8.00
CA PHE A 65 -6.73 -6.22 8.89
C PHE A 65 -7.09 -6.60 10.33
N HIS A 66 -8.20 -6.07 10.85
CA HIS A 66 -8.61 -6.29 12.25
C HIS A 66 -9.04 -7.73 12.53
N TYR A 67 -9.74 -8.39 11.60
CA TYR A 67 -10.06 -9.81 11.76
C TYR A 67 -8.80 -10.70 11.71
N LEU A 68 -7.83 -10.40 10.85
CA LEU A 68 -6.57 -11.13 10.81
C LEU A 68 -5.70 -10.85 12.04
N GLN A 69 -5.70 -9.61 12.52
CA GLN A 69 -5.03 -9.23 13.76
C GLN A 69 -5.68 -9.94 14.96
N ALA A 70 -7.00 -9.96 15.04
CA ALA A 70 -7.77 -10.69 16.05
C ALA A 70 -7.38 -12.18 16.08
N PHE A 71 -7.30 -12.81 14.91
CA PHE A 71 -6.85 -14.20 14.80
C PHE A 71 -5.44 -14.41 15.39
N LEU A 72 -4.48 -13.51 15.15
CA LEU A 72 -3.16 -13.62 15.77
C LEU A 72 -3.19 -13.39 17.29
N LEU A 73 -4.06 -12.50 17.76
CA LEU A 73 -4.22 -12.21 19.19
C LEU A 73 -4.87 -13.38 19.97
N LEU A 74 -5.48 -14.37 19.30
CA LEU A 74 -5.90 -15.63 19.93
C LEU A 74 -4.72 -16.38 20.56
N PHE A 75 -3.50 -16.20 20.04
CA PHE A 75 -2.29 -16.84 20.55
C PHE A 75 -1.59 -16.01 21.64
N GLY A 76 -2.15 -14.85 21.99
CA GLY A 76 -1.66 -13.97 23.04
C GLY A 76 -1.90 -12.49 22.72
N GLN A 77 -2.38 -11.73 23.70
CA GLN A 77 -2.59 -10.29 23.56
C GLN A 77 -1.30 -9.51 23.85
N THR A 78 -0.33 -9.62 22.96
CA THR A 78 0.97 -8.96 23.08
C THR A 78 1.18 -7.93 21.97
N GLU A 79 1.99 -6.91 22.23
CA GLU A 79 2.37 -5.92 21.20
C GLU A 79 3.05 -6.57 19.99
N PHE A 80 3.81 -7.64 20.24
CA PHE A 80 4.43 -8.44 19.18
C PHE A 80 3.39 -9.01 18.22
N LEU A 81 2.39 -9.74 18.73
CA LEU A 81 1.36 -10.38 17.91
C LEU A 81 0.45 -9.35 17.23
N ALA A 82 0.16 -8.24 17.91
CA ALA A 82 -0.58 -7.13 17.34
C ALA A 82 0.12 -6.52 16.11
N ARG A 83 1.46 -6.43 16.13
CA ARG A 83 2.26 -5.89 15.01
C ARG A 83 2.60 -6.93 13.95
N PHE A 84 2.58 -8.22 14.29
CA PHE A 84 3.04 -9.30 13.41
C PHE A 84 2.26 -9.37 12.10
N ILE A 85 0.96 -9.06 12.09
CA ILE A 85 0.16 -9.02 10.87
C ILE A 85 0.69 -7.98 9.85
N SER A 86 1.21 -6.85 10.32
CA SER A 86 1.81 -5.82 9.47
C SER A 86 3.15 -6.26 8.90
N VAL A 87 3.90 -7.08 9.65
CA VAL A 87 5.14 -7.71 9.14
C VAL A 87 4.82 -8.65 7.98
N ILE A 88 3.77 -9.47 8.10
CA ILE A 88 3.33 -10.37 7.03
C ILE A 88 2.98 -9.56 5.78
N PHE A 89 2.16 -8.51 5.91
CA PHE A 89 1.83 -7.66 4.77
C PHE A 89 3.06 -6.94 4.20
N GLY A 90 3.99 -6.48 5.03
CA GLY A 90 5.25 -5.88 4.57
C GLY A 90 6.09 -6.84 3.72
N LEU A 91 6.16 -8.13 4.09
CA LEU A 91 6.82 -9.16 3.28
C LEU A 91 6.09 -9.44 1.97
N LEU A 92 4.75 -9.46 2.00
CA LEU A 92 3.94 -9.59 0.79
C LEU A 92 4.11 -8.39 -0.15
N THR A 93 4.29 -7.18 0.39
CA THR A 93 4.62 -5.98 -0.39
C THR A 93 5.98 -6.14 -1.11
N ILE A 94 6.99 -6.70 -0.44
CA ILE A 94 8.30 -7.00 -1.06
C ILE A 94 8.13 -8.02 -2.20
N LEU A 95 7.37 -9.08 -1.98
CA LEU A 95 7.12 -10.10 -2.99
C LEU A 95 6.36 -9.54 -4.20
N LEU A 96 5.39 -8.66 -3.96
CA LEU A 96 4.67 -7.95 -5.01
C LEU A 96 5.61 -7.04 -5.82
N ALA A 97 6.50 -6.31 -5.15
CA ALA A 97 7.50 -5.48 -5.81
C ALA A 97 8.46 -6.32 -6.67
N TYR A 98 8.86 -7.51 -6.22
CA TYR A 98 9.61 -8.46 -7.04
C TYR A 98 8.88 -8.81 -8.34
N PHE A 99 7.60 -9.18 -8.27
CA PHE A 99 6.82 -9.54 -9.46
C PHE A 99 6.62 -8.36 -10.43
N ILE A 100 6.38 -7.16 -9.90
CA ILE A 100 6.29 -5.93 -10.70
C ILE A 100 7.64 -5.63 -11.36
N GLY A 101 8.75 -5.72 -10.63
CA GLY A 101 10.10 -5.51 -11.16
C GLY A 101 10.45 -6.49 -12.29
N LYS A 102 10.01 -7.75 -12.19
CA LYS A 102 10.21 -8.77 -13.24
C LYS A 102 9.52 -8.46 -14.57
N GLU A 103 8.51 -7.59 -14.59
CA GLU A 103 7.90 -7.15 -15.85
C GLU A 103 8.86 -6.28 -16.69
N TYR A 104 9.87 -5.69 -16.06
CA TYR A 104 10.86 -4.85 -16.72
C TYR A 104 12.13 -5.60 -17.08
N SER A 105 12.69 -6.37 -16.14
CA SER A 105 13.87 -7.19 -16.34
C SER A 105 13.98 -8.28 -15.25
N LEU A 106 14.77 -9.33 -15.50
CA LEU A 106 15.00 -10.39 -14.50
C LEU A 106 15.65 -9.83 -13.22
N SER A 107 16.68 -8.98 -13.38
CA SER A 107 17.34 -8.29 -12.27
C SER A 107 16.42 -7.29 -11.58
N GLY A 108 15.48 -6.70 -12.32
CA GLY A 108 14.51 -5.73 -11.82
C GLY A 108 13.73 -6.27 -10.63
N GLY A 109 13.28 -7.52 -10.68
CA GLY A 109 12.59 -8.15 -9.56
C GLY A 109 13.43 -8.22 -8.28
N ILE A 110 14.68 -8.70 -8.38
CA ILE A 110 15.56 -8.89 -7.21
C ILE A 110 15.97 -7.54 -6.60
N ILE A 111 16.34 -6.57 -7.44
CA ILE A 111 16.70 -5.23 -6.97
C ILE A 111 15.49 -4.56 -6.30
N SER A 112 14.29 -4.69 -6.89
CA SER A 112 13.06 -4.15 -6.30
C SER A 112 12.78 -4.73 -4.92
N ALA A 113 12.92 -6.05 -4.78
CA ALA A 113 12.78 -6.74 -3.51
C ALA A 113 13.81 -6.25 -2.48
N LEU A 114 15.06 -6.10 -2.90
CA LEU A 114 16.15 -5.63 -2.05
C LEU A 114 15.87 -4.20 -1.54
N PHE A 115 15.52 -3.26 -2.42
CA PHE A 115 15.18 -1.89 -2.02
C PHE A 115 14.02 -1.86 -1.02
N MET A 116 12.93 -2.58 -1.29
CA MET A 116 11.78 -2.68 -0.38
C MET A 116 12.13 -3.36 0.95
N SER A 117 13.10 -4.28 0.95
CA SER A 117 13.51 -4.99 2.17
C SER A 117 14.17 -4.07 3.20
N VAL A 118 14.98 -3.12 2.74
CA VAL A 118 15.83 -2.26 3.59
C VAL A 118 15.33 -0.83 3.73
N PHE A 119 14.39 -0.38 2.89
CA PHE A 119 13.92 1.00 2.93
C PHE A 119 13.29 1.34 4.28
N TYR A 120 13.76 2.42 4.92
CA TYR A 120 13.45 2.67 6.32
C TYR A 120 11.94 2.83 6.58
N LEU A 121 11.18 3.49 5.69
CA LEU A 121 9.72 3.61 5.86
C LEU A 121 9.02 2.26 5.71
N GLU A 122 9.49 1.38 4.83
CA GLU A 122 8.92 0.04 4.67
C GLU A 122 9.08 -0.76 5.95
N VAL A 123 10.29 -0.74 6.53
CA VAL A 123 10.56 -1.39 7.82
C VAL A 123 9.73 -0.74 8.92
N PHE A 124 9.74 0.59 9.03
CA PHE A 124 9.03 1.33 10.07
C PHE A 124 7.53 1.04 10.09
N PHE A 125 6.84 1.15 8.95
CA PHE A 125 5.40 0.89 8.87
C PHE A 125 5.05 -0.59 8.94
N SER A 126 5.98 -1.50 8.62
CA SER A 126 5.80 -2.94 8.87
C SER A 126 5.84 -3.29 10.35
N LYS A 127 6.40 -2.41 11.21
CA LYS A 127 6.51 -2.62 12.65
C LYS A 127 5.43 -1.92 13.47
N GLN A 128 4.38 -1.42 12.83
CA GLN A 128 3.24 -0.82 13.51
C GLN A 128 2.02 -1.73 13.42
N ALA A 129 1.22 -1.83 14.49
CA ALA A 129 -0.04 -2.56 14.57
C ALA A 129 -1.16 -1.82 13.83
N ARG A 130 -0.89 -1.49 12.56
CA ARG A 130 -1.69 -0.63 11.70
C ARG A 130 -1.73 -1.19 10.28
N PHE A 131 -2.85 -0.97 9.60
CA PHE A 131 -3.14 -1.49 8.25
C PHE A 131 -2.38 -0.81 7.10
N TYR A 132 -1.29 -0.06 7.35
CA TYR A 132 -0.57 0.67 6.30
C TYR A 132 0.06 -0.25 5.26
N GLN A 133 0.72 -1.32 5.71
CA GLN A 133 1.33 -2.29 4.80
C GLN A 133 0.28 -3.07 3.99
N LEU A 134 -0.86 -3.41 4.62
CA LEU A 134 -2.00 -3.98 3.90
C LEU A 134 -2.50 -3.03 2.81
N PHE A 135 -2.68 -1.75 3.15
CA PHE A 135 -3.14 -0.73 2.21
C PHE A 135 -2.20 -0.59 1.01
N GLN A 136 -0.90 -0.46 1.27
CA GLN A 136 0.12 -0.37 0.22
C GLN A 136 0.12 -1.59 -0.70
N MET A 137 0.15 -2.78 -0.11
CA MET A 137 0.15 -4.03 -0.85
C MET A 137 -1.09 -4.14 -1.73
N LEU A 138 -2.31 -3.90 -1.20
CA LEU A 138 -3.55 -3.98 -1.98
C LEU A 138 -3.65 -2.90 -3.05
N PHE A 139 -3.10 -1.71 -2.79
CA PHE A 139 -3.08 -0.61 -3.75
C PHE A 139 -2.27 -0.99 -4.98
N PHE A 140 -1.02 -1.43 -4.81
CA PHE A 140 -0.18 -1.85 -5.92
C PHE A 140 -0.62 -3.17 -6.53
N LEU A 141 -1.19 -4.09 -5.73
CA LEU A 141 -1.75 -5.34 -6.23
C LEU A 141 -2.94 -5.08 -7.16
N SER A 142 -3.84 -4.17 -6.77
CA SER A 142 -4.98 -3.78 -7.58
C SER A 142 -4.53 -3.23 -8.94
N ILE A 143 -3.55 -2.31 -8.95
CA ILE A 143 -2.97 -1.78 -10.18
C ILE A 143 -2.28 -2.86 -11.01
N TYR A 144 -1.46 -3.69 -10.37
CA TYR A 144 -0.69 -4.71 -11.08
C TYR A 144 -1.62 -5.72 -11.76
N LEU A 145 -2.66 -6.17 -11.07
CA LEU A 145 -3.70 -7.03 -11.62
C LEU A 145 -4.50 -6.33 -12.72
N LEU A 146 -4.77 -5.02 -12.60
CA LEU A 146 -5.40 -4.22 -13.65
C LEU A 146 -4.49 -4.11 -14.90
N TYR A 147 -3.18 -4.12 -14.73
CA TYR A 147 -2.25 -4.19 -15.84
C TYR A 147 -2.27 -5.59 -16.49
N LYS A 148 -2.25 -6.67 -15.69
CA LYS A 148 -2.29 -8.05 -16.18
C LYS A 148 -3.63 -8.44 -16.80
N SER A 149 -4.72 -7.76 -16.43
CA SER A 149 -6.05 -8.07 -16.96
C SER A 149 -6.12 -7.92 -18.47
N LYS A 150 -5.26 -7.07 -19.06
CA LYS A 150 -5.11 -6.91 -20.52
C LYS A 150 -4.89 -8.23 -21.27
N ASP A 151 -4.19 -9.17 -20.63
CA ASP A 151 -3.82 -10.46 -21.21
C ASP A 151 -4.79 -11.56 -20.77
N ASN A 152 -5.39 -11.44 -19.58
CA ASN A 152 -6.36 -12.40 -19.07
C ASN A 152 -7.44 -11.71 -18.18
N PRO A 153 -8.73 -11.75 -18.57
CA PRO A 153 -9.80 -11.04 -17.87
C PRO A 153 -10.00 -11.48 -16.42
N LYS A 154 -9.53 -12.68 -16.01
CA LYS A 154 -9.61 -13.12 -14.62
C LYS A 154 -8.96 -12.12 -13.65
N TYR A 155 -7.87 -11.49 -14.08
CA TYR A 155 -7.18 -10.51 -13.25
C TYR A 155 -7.98 -9.22 -13.06
N LEU A 156 -8.98 -8.91 -13.91
CA LEU A 156 -9.87 -7.78 -13.68
C LEU A 156 -10.72 -8.00 -12.42
N TYR A 157 -11.28 -9.20 -12.22
CA TYR A 157 -12.05 -9.52 -11.02
C TYR A 157 -11.19 -9.44 -9.77
N LEU A 158 -9.97 -10.00 -9.83
CA LEU A 158 -9.02 -9.92 -8.71
C LEU A 158 -8.58 -8.48 -8.42
N SER A 159 -8.39 -7.67 -9.46
CA SER A 159 -8.07 -6.25 -9.34
C SER A 159 -9.20 -5.46 -8.67
N LEU A 160 -10.46 -5.73 -9.04
CA LEU A 160 -11.65 -5.14 -8.44
C LEU A 160 -11.80 -5.56 -6.97
N ILE A 161 -11.65 -6.84 -6.65
CA ILE A 161 -11.66 -7.33 -5.26
C ILE A 161 -10.59 -6.61 -4.45
N SER A 162 -9.35 -6.56 -4.97
CA SER A 162 -8.26 -5.83 -4.32
C SER A 162 -8.61 -4.36 -4.12
N PHE A 163 -9.18 -3.68 -5.13
CA PHE A 163 -9.60 -2.28 -5.04
C PHE A 163 -10.64 -2.05 -3.94
N PHE A 164 -11.68 -2.89 -3.87
CA PHE A 164 -12.73 -2.75 -2.86
C PHE A 164 -12.19 -2.93 -1.43
N ILE A 165 -11.24 -3.85 -1.25
CA ILE A 165 -10.55 -4.01 0.03
C ILE A 165 -9.63 -2.80 0.30
N THR A 166 -8.93 -2.27 -0.70
CA THR A 166 -8.10 -1.06 -0.59
C THR A 166 -8.93 0.12 -0.08
N ILE A 167 -10.13 0.36 -0.62
CA ILE A 167 -10.98 1.49 -0.19
C ILE A 167 -11.64 1.28 1.19
N ASN A 168 -11.85 0.03 1.62
CA ASN A 168 -12.26 -0.27 3.00
C ASN A 168 -11.11 0.00 3.98
N THR A 169 -9.88 -0.30 3.56
CA THR A 169 -8.68 -0.07 4.36
C THR A 169 -8.41 1.42 4.52
N HIS A 170 -8.41 2.17 3.42
CA HIS A 170 -8.14 3.59 3.44
C HIS A 170 -8.81 4.33 2.27
N LEU A 171 -9.49 5.46 2.55
CA LEU A 171 -10.20 6.25 1.54
C LEU A 171 -9.29 6.77 0.41
N ALA A 172 -7.99 6.96 0.71
CA ALA A 172 -6.99 7.32 -0.29
C ALA A 172 -6.90 6.33 -1.47
N GLY A 173 -7.38 5.09 -1.30
CA GLY A 173 -7.53 4.13 -2.40
C GLY A 173 -8.44 4.59 -3.54
N LEU A 174 -9.32 5.56 -3.31
CA LEU A 174 -10.18 6.15 -4.34
C LEU A 174 -9.38 6.79 -5.49
N VAL A 175 -8.12 7.15 -5.27
CA VAL A 175 -7.20 7.61 -6.31
C VAL A 175 -7.07 6.61 -7.46
N LEU A 176 -7.30 5.31 -7.22
CA LEU A 176 -7.26 4.28 -8.25
C LEU A 176 -8.47 4.31 -9.19
N ALA A 177 -9.63 4.83 -8.75
CA ALA A 177 -10.88 4.70 -9.52
C ALA A 177 -10.80 5.29 -10.94
N PRO A 178 -10.20 6.48 -11.19
CA PRO A 178 -10.02 6.99 -12.55
C PRO A 178 -9.19 6.07 -13.46
N PHE A 179 -8.22 5.33 -12.90
CA PHE A 179 -7.35 4.44 -13.67
C PHE A 179 -8.09 3.18 -14.16
N PHE A 180 -9.11 2.73 -13.43
CA PHE A 180 -10.03 1.69 -13.90
C PHE A 180 -10.90 2.17 -15.07
N ILE A 181 -11.25 3.46 -15.14
CA ILE A 181 -11.98 4.04 -16.28
C ILE A 181 -11.08 4.06 -17.51
N VAL A 182 -9.85 4.57 -17.35
CA VAL A 182 -8.85 4.60 -18.43
C VAL A 182 -8.62 3.19 -18.96
N HIS A 183 -8.67 2.17 -18.11
CA HIS A 183 -8.57 0.77 -18.52
C HIS A 183 -9.66 0.35 -19.53
N ILE A 184 -10.89 0.87 -19.45
CA ILE A 184 -11.99 0.55 -20.39
C ILE A 184 -11.64 0.91 -21.84
N PHE A 185 -10.97 2.05 -22.02
CA PHE A 185 -10.59 2.55 -23.34
C PHE A 185 -9.38 1.80 -23.92
N ILE A 186 -8.53 1.23 -23.06
CA ILE A 186 -7.32 0.50 -23.47
C ILE A 186 -7.62 -1.00 -23.65
N TYR A 187 -8.56 -1.54 -22.89
CA TYR A 187 -8.93 -2.95 -22.93
C TYR A 187 -9.94 -3.21 -24.06
N ASN A 188 -9.61 -4.13 -24.98
CA ASN A 188 -10.36 -4.28 -26.23
C ASN A 188 -11.23 -5.55 -26.27
N LYS A 189 -12.32 -5.48 -27.06
CA LYS A 189 -13.22 -6.57 -27.54
C LYS A 189 -14.07 -7.41 -26.56
N ASP A 190 -13.92 -7.32 -25.23
CA ASP A 190 -14.80 -8.07 -24.29
C ASP A 190 -15.71 -7.13 -23.48
N TRP A 191 -16.97 -7.51 -23.27
CA TRP A 191 -17.95 -6.80 -22.46
C TRP A 191 -17.52 -6.70 -20.99
N LYS A 192 -16.72 -7.65 -20.50
CA LYS A 192 -16.21 -7.66 -19.12
C LYS A 192 -15.44 -6.39 -18.75
N LYS A 193 -14.91 -5.67 -19.74
CA LYS A 193 -14.19 -4.40 -19.53
C LYS A 193 -15.04 -3.35 -18.82
N TYR A 194 -16.35 -3.35 -19.05
CA TYR A 194 -17.28 -2.39 -18.45
C TYR A 194 -17.43 -2.59 -16.94
N LEU A 195 -17.04 -3.75 -16.38
CA LEU A 195 -16.94 -3.95 -14.93
C LEU A 195 -15.89 -3.02 -14.30
N SER A 196 -14.93 -2.51 -15.07
CA SER A 196 -13.99 -1.48 -14.60
C SER A 196 -14.67 -0.13 -14.32
N ALA A 197 -15.96 0.03 -14.61
CA ALA A 197 -16.73 1.19 -14.18
C ALA A 197 -17.18 1.10 -12.70
N LEU A 198 -17.19 -0.09 -12.06
CA LEU A 198 -17.67 -0.24 -10.68
C LEU A 198 -16.97 0.68 -9.65
N PRO A 199 -15.64 0.93 -9.74
CA PRO A 199 -14.97 1.91 -8.88
C PRO A 199 -15.54 3.34 -8.93
N LEU A 200 -16.18 3.75 -10.03
CA LEU A 200 -16.83 5.07 -10.13
C LEU A 200 -17.95 5.23 -9.12
N VAL A 201 -18.74 4.18 -8.87
CA VAL A 201 -19.85 4.24 -7.92
C VAL A 201 -19.31 4.55 -6.52
N SER A 202 -18.19 3.93 -6.15
CA SER A 202 -17.51 4.20 -4.89
C SER A 202 -16.94 5.62 -4.83
N LEU A 203 -16.38 6.12 -5.94
CA LEU A 203 -15.89 7.49 -6.03
C LEU A 203 -17.04 8.49 -5.86
N LEU A 204 -18.15 8.34 -6.58
CA LEU A 204 -19.30 9.23 -6.48
C LEU A 204 -19.91 9.19 -5.07
N TYR A 205 -20.18 7.99 -4.54
CA TYR A 205 -20.82 7.82 -3.24
C TYR A 205 -19.97 8.34 -2.06
N LYS A 206 -18.65 8.09 -2.08
CA LYS A 206 -17.77 8.46 -0.96
C LYS A 206 -17.16 9.85 -1.09
N PHE A 207 -16.96 10.39 -2.29
CA PHE A 207 -16.31 11.69 -2.48
C PHE A 207 -17.27 12.86 -2.26
N LEU A 208 -18.53 12.75 -2.72
CA LEU A 208 -19.52 13.84 -2.61
C LEU A 208 -19.79 14.28 -1.15
N PRO A 209 -20.01 13.39 -0.16
CA PRO A 209 -20.27 13.79 1.22
C PRO A 209 -19.03 14.38 1.93
N THR A 210 -17.83 13.94 1.55
CA THR A 210 -16.58 14.38 2.21
C THR A 210 -16.22 15.84 1.92
N LYS A 211 -16.70 16.39 0.80
CA LYS A 211 -16.47 17.79 0.44
C LYS A 211 -17.23 18.74 1.38
N GLU A 212 -18.43 18.33 1.83
CA GLU A 212 -19.30 19.13 2.71
C GLU A 212 -18.74 19.23 4.15
N LEU A 213 -18.01 18.23 4.64
CA LEU A 213 -17.32 18.33 5.94
C LEU A 213 -16.02 19.17 5.89
N SER A 214 -15.45 19.38 4.70
CA SER A 214 -14.10 19.95 4.55
C SER A 214 -14.05 21.47 4.41
N SER A 215 -15.18 22.10 4.06
CA SER A 215 -15.29 23.51 3.65
C SER A 215 -15.05 24.54 4.78
N ASN A 216 -15.06 24.13 6.04
CA ASN A 216 -14.96 25.05 7.20
C ASN A 216 -13.58 25.16 7.86
N SER A 217 -12.46 24.84 7.19
CA SER A 217 -11.14 25.04 7.81
C SER A 217 -10.01 25.26 6.81
N ALA A 218 -10.04 26.40 6.13
CA ALA A 218 -8.95 26.92 5.31
C ALA A 218 -7.71 27.39 6.13
N VAL A 219 -7.79 27.39 7.47
CA VAL A 219 -6.77 27.99 8.35
C VAL A 219 -5.65 27.01 8.74
N SER A 220 -5.80 25.69 8.59
CA SER A 220 -4.78 24.70 9.04
C SER A 220 -3.81 24.21 7.96
N THR A 221 -4.11 24.44 6.67
CA THR A 221 -3.35 23.88 5.53
C THR A 221 -1.97 24.53 5.36
N MET A 222 -1.76 25.73 5.89
CA MET A 222 -0.53 26.52 5.72
C MET A 222 0.64 26.05 6.63
N ASN A 223 0.37 25.33 7.73
CA ASN A 223 1.36 25.09 8.78
C ASN A 223 2.22 23.82 8.62
N TYR A 224 1.81 22.85 7.80
CA TYR A 224 2.58 21.59 7.64
C TYR A 224 3.45 21.53 6.39
N PHE A 225 3.26 22.43 5.43
CA PHE A 225 4.06 22.46 4.21
C PHE A 225 5.57 22.51 4.51
N ARG A 226 5.98 23.35 5.47
CA ARG A 226 7.37 23.48 5.89
C ARG A 226 7.91 22.20 6.54
N GLN A 227 7.13 21.55 7.40
CA GLN A 227 7.54 20.28 8.04
C GLN A 227 7.68 19.14 7.02
N TYR A 228 6.76 19.06 6.05
CA TYR A 228 6.90 18.09 4.96
C TYR A 228 8.10 18.41 4.08
N ALA A 229 8.34 19.68 3.74
CA ALA A 229 9.49 20.10 2.95
C ALA A 229 10.83 19.80 3.65
N GLU A 230 10.92 19.99 4.97
CA GLU A 230 12.11 19.63 5.75
C GLU A 230 12.32 18.11 5.85
N HIS A 231 11.26 17.31 5.87
CA HIS A 231 11.40 15.84 5.87
C HIS A 231 11.73 15.29 4.47
N THR A 232 11.13 15.85 3.42
CA THR A 232 11.39 15.45 2.04
C THR A 232 12.72 15.96 1.52
N SER A 233 13.27 17.05 2.06
CA SER A 233 14.61 17.55 1.70
C SER A 233 15.69 16.49 1.95
N ASN A 234 15.59 15.73 3.05
CA ASN A 234 16.47 14.59 3.35
C ASN A 234 16.30 13.42 2.37
N MET A 235 15.17 13.36 1.67
CA MET A 235 14.86 12.36 0.64
C MET A 235 15.20 12.84 -0.77
N VAL A 236 15.68 14.08 -0.96
CA VAL A 236 16.01 14.63 -2.29
C VAL A 236 17.08 13.81 -2.99
N TYR A 237 18.01 13.20 -2.26
CA TYR A 237 19.02 12.30 -2.83
C TYR A 237 18.41 11.07 -3.51
N LEU A 238 17.22 10.63 -3.07
CA LEU A 238 16.49 9.56 -3.73
C LEU A 238 16.00 10.00 -5.12
N LEU A 239 15.81 11.30 -5.36
CA LEU A 239 15.40 11.83 -6.66
C LEU A 239 16.46 11.59 -7.75
N ILE A 240 17.74 11.51 -7.36
CA ILE A 240 18.87 11.24 -8.27
C ILE A 240 18.73 9.85 -8.91
N LEU A 241 18.27 8.86 -8.15
CA LEU A 241 17.99 7.51 -8.66
C LEU A 241 16.60 7.45 -9.30
N PHE A 242 15.65 8.19 -8.73
CA PHE A 242 14.26 8.18 -9.15
C PHE A 242 14.09 8.65 -10.61
N ILE A 243 14.60 9.83 -10.97
CA ILE A 243 14.31 10.45 -12.27
C ILE A 243 14.86 9.61 -13.45
N PRO A 244 16.12 9.12 -13.44
CA PRO A 244 16.62 8.27 -14.52
C PRO A 244 15.87 6.94 -14.60
N GLY A 245 15.60 6.30 -13.46
CA GLY A 245 14.84 5.05 -13.39
C GLY A 245 13.43 5.18 -13.94
N LEU A 246 12.77 6.30 -13.64
CA LEU A 246 11.46 6.66 -14.14
C LEU A 246 11.44 6.73 -15.67
N ILE A 247 12.40 7.47 -16.25
CA ILE A 247 12.52 7.67 -17.69
C ILE A 247 12.75 6.33 -18.36
N TRP A 248 13.68 5.53 -17.85
CA TRP A 248 14.00 4.22 -18.42
C TRP A 248 12.82 3.24 -18.35
N ALA A 249 12.18 3.13 -17.19
CA ALA A 249 10.98 2.31 -17.02
C ALA A 249 9.84 2.75 -17.95
N PHE A 250 9.72 4.06 -18.20
CA PHE A 250 8.69 4.58 -19.09
C PHE A 250 8.95 4.20 -20.55
N ILE A 251 10.21 4.22 -20.97
CA ILE A 251 10.64 3.73 -22.29
C ILE A 251 10.36 2.24 -22.43
N LYS A 252 10.68 1.42 -21.41
CA LYS A 252 10.48 -0.04 -21.44
C LYS A 252 9.01 -0.47 -21.41
N LYS A 253 8.23 0.06 -20.48
CA LYS A 253 6.84 -0.37 -20.20
C LYS A 253 5.93 0.81 -19.84
N LYS A 254 5.81 1.78 -20.75
CA LYS A 254 4.96 2.99 -20.62
C LYS A 254 3.68 2.79 -19.82
N ARG A 255 2.86 1.79 -20.17
CA ARG A 255 1.56 1.52 -19.51
C ARG A 255 1.69 1.14 -18.03
N LEU A 256 2.54 0.16 -17.71
CA LEU A 256 2.72 -0.29 -16.32
C LEU A 256 3.31 0.84 -15.48
N THR A 257 4.30 1.52 -16.03
CA THR A 257 4.96 2.67 -15.43
C THR A 257 3.96 3.77 -15.09
N SER A 258 3.17 4.25 -16.05
CA SER A 258 2.12 5.26 -15.80
C SER A 258 1.11 4.83 -14.74
N LEU A 259 0.69 3.56 -14.75
CA LEU A 259 -0.26 3.02 -13.79
C LEU A 259 0.29 2.98 -12.36
N ILE A 260 1.61 2.88 -12.16
CA ILE A 260 2.24 2.88 -10.83
C ILE A 260 2.50 4.31 -10.36
N ILE A 261 3.07 5.15 -11.24
CA ILE A 261 3.58 6.47 -10.86
C ILE A 261 2.46 7.48 -10.68
N LEU A 262 1.51 7.57 -11.62
CA LEU A 262 0.50 8.61 -11.56
C LEU A 262 -0.36 8.53 -10.29
N PRO A 263 -0.89 7.35 -9.89
CA PRO A 263 -1.60 7.25 -8.61
C PRO A 263 -0.71 7.58 -7.41
N SER A 264 0.56 7.16 -7.44
CA SER A 264 1.52 7.43 -6.36
C SER A 264 1.80 8.93 -6.21
N ILE A 265 2.01 9.65 -7.32
CA ILE A 265 2.19 11.10 -7.31
C ILE A 265 0.93 11.81 -6.82
N ILE A 266 -0.26 11.39 -7.26
CA ILE A 266 -1.52 11.97 -6.79
C ILE A 266 -1.66 11.81 -5.27
N LEU A 267 -1.33 10.64 -4.72
CA LEU A 267 -1.32 10.42 -3.28
C LEU A 267 -0.32 11.32 -2.57
N LEU A 268 0.90 11.43 -3.10
CA LEU A 268 1.98 12.24 -2.54
C LEU A 268 1.64 13.73 -2.52
N ILE A 269 1.08 14.26 -3.61
CA ILE A 269 0.60 15.65 -3.66
C ILE A 269 -0.56 15.83 -2.67
N GLY A 270 -1.45 14.83 -2.57
CA GLY A 270 -2.54 14.82 -1.60
C GLY A 270 -2.07 14.93 -0.14
N VAL A 271 -0.86 14.48 0.21
CA VAL A 271 -0.30 14.63 1.56
C VAL A 271 -0.18 16.10 1.96
N PHE A 272 0.23 16.95 1.02
CA PHE A 272 0.41 18.39 1.25
C PHE A 272 -0.91 19.14 1.41
N THR A 273 -2.05 18.52 1.10
CA THR A 273 -3.39 19.12 1.26
C THR A 273 -4.11 18.64 2.52
N LEU A 274 -3.51 17.71 3.27
CA LEU A 274 -4.09 17.20 4.52
C LEU A 274 -3.91 18.21 5.67
N LYS A 275 -4.95 18.31 6.49
CA LYS A 275 -5.00 19.15 7.70
C LYS A 275 -4.14 18.60 8.85
N THR A 276 -3.54 17.42 8.69
CA THR A 276 -2.73 16.75 9.72
C THR A 276 -1.43 16.23 9.12
N PHE A 277 -0.33 16.34 9.88
CA PHE A 277 0.96 15.78 9.50
C PHE A 277 0.91 14.24 9.52
N ALA A 278 1.21 13.63 8.39
CA ALA A 278 1.03 12.22 8.14
C ALA A 278 2.06 11.74 7.10
N LEU A 279 3.29 11.45 7.55
CA LEU A 279 4.34 10.80 6.73
C LEU A 279 3.96 9.40 6.23
N ARG A 280 2.82 8.86 6.68
CA ARG A 280 2.23 7.57 6.31
C ARG A 280 1.85 7.40 4.83
N TYR A 281 2.18 8.34 3.96
CA TYR A 281 2.07 8.15 2.51
C TYR A 281 3.41 8.31 1.80
N ALA A 282 4.46 8.74 2.49
CA ALA A 282 5.79 8.85 1.91
C ALA A 282 6.39 7.48 1.54
N TYR A 283 5.90 6.36 2.11
CA TYR A 283 6.32 5.03 1.64
C TYR A 283 5.81 4.71 0.22
N PHE A 284 4.82 5.43 -0.31
CA PHE A 284 4.45 5.30 -1.73
C PHE A 284 5.57 5.77 -2.68
N PHE A 285 6.58 6.52 -2.19
CA PHE A 285 7.79 6.84 -2.97
C PHE A 285 8.63 5.60 -3.34
N VAL A 286 8.45 4.47 -2.67
CA VAL A 286 9.37 3.31 -2.83
C VAL A 286 9.10 2.52 -4.10
N PHE A 287 7.83 2.35 -4.50
CA PHE A 287 7.49 1.65 -5.75
C PHE A 287 7.94 2.39 -7.03
N PRO A 288 7.93 3.73 -7.05
CA PRO A 288 8.57 4.49 -8.11
C PRO A 288 10.11 4.42 -8.08
N LEU A 289 10.76 4.26 -6.91
CA LEU A 289 12.21 4.02 -6.80
C LEU A 289 12.64 2.63 -7.28
N VAL A 290 11.77 1.64 -7.09
CA VAL A 290 11.88 0.28 -7.64
C VAL A 290 12.06 0.30 -9.17
N LEU A 291 11.56 1.31 -9.89
CA LEU A 291 11.72 1.46 -11.34
C LEU A 291 13.17 1.74 -11.79
N TYR A 292 14.06 2.17 -10.89
CA TYR A 292 15.49 2.28 -11.18
C TYR A 292 16.16 0.94 -11.54
N SER A 293 15.54 -0.17 -11.13
CA SER A 293 16.06 -1.51 -11.38
C SER A 293 15.79 -2.09 -12.77
N SER A 294 15.07 -1.34 -13.60
CA SER A 294 14.68 -1.76 -14.95
C SER A 294 15.78 -1.55 -15.98
#